data_AF-A0A8T5ZNF0-F1
#
_entry.id   AF-A0A8T5ZNF0-F1
#
_cell.length_a   1.000
_cell.length_b   1.000
_cell.length_c   1.000
_cell.angle_alpha   90.00
_cell.angle_beta   90.00
_cell.angle_gamma   90.00
#
_symmetry.space_group_name_H-M   'P 1'
#
loop_
_entity.id
_entity.type
_entity.pdbx_description
1 polymer ?
#
loop_
_entity_poly.entity_id
_entity_poly.type
_entity_poly.pdbx_seq_one_letter_code
_entity_poly.pdbx_strand_id
1 'polypeptide(L)'
;LVPGPAPMLLASQMNADFGWMILIGLCAAIPGMIIAGPLWGNFISRYVELHIPDDISEPHLGEGKMPSFGFSLSLILLPLVLVGLKTIAARFVPEGSTAYEWFEFIGHPFTAILVACLVAIYGLAMRQGMPKDKVMEICGHALQPAGIILLVIGAGGVFKQVLVDSGVGPALGEALTGMGLPIAITCFVLAAAVRIIQGSATVACLTAVGLVMPVIEQLNYSGAQMAALSICI
;
A
#
# COMPACT_ATOMS: atom_id res chain seq x y z
N LEU A 1 -1.06 -2.88 -6.61
CA LEU A 1 -0.01 -1.92 -6.20
C LEU A 1 -0.52 -0.49 -6.38
N VAL A 2 -1.59 -0.13 -5.67
CA VAL A 2 -2.17 1.22 -5.68
C VAL A 2 -1.73 1.88 -4.36
N PRO A 3 -1.41 3.19 -4.34
CA PRO A 3 -1.20 3.92 -3.09
C PRO A 3 -2.41 3.70 -2.18
N GLY A 4 -2.22 2.82 -1.19
CA GLY A 4 -3.23 2.38 -0.25
C GLY A 4 -2.74 2.63 1.18
N PRO A 5 -3.65 2.67 2.16
CA PRO A 5 -3.28 3.00 3.54
C PRO A 5 -2.18 2.09 4.11
N ALA A 6 -2.26 0.78 3.86
CA ALA A 6 -1.30 -0.19 4.39
C ALA A 6 0.12 -0.01 3.83
N PRO A 7 0.36 -0.04 2.50
CA PRO A 7 1.71 0.17 1.96
C PRO A 7 2.31 1.55 2.32
N MET A 8 1.48 2.60 2.35
CA MET A 8 1.94 3.95 2.71
C MET A 8 2.34 4.03 4.17
N LEU A 9 1.58 3.39 5.06
CA LEU A 9 1.95 3.36 6.46
C LEU A 9 3.19 2.52 6.70
N LEU A 10 3.31 1.35 6.06
CA LEU A 10 4.50 0.52 6.14
C LEU A 10 5.74 1.33 5.73
N ALA A 11 5.68 2.05 4.60
CA ALA A 11 6.76 2.92 4.15
C ALA A 11 7.08 4.02 5.17
N SER A 12 6.04 4.65 5.72
CA SER A 12 6.20 5.69 6.74
C SER A 12 6.84 5.15 8.02
N GLN A 13 6.46 3.95 8.49
CA GLN A 13 7.06 3.37 9.68
C GLN A 13 8.51 2.97 9.43
N MET A 14 8.82 2.43 8.25
CA MET A 14 10.17 2.02 7.88
C MET A 14 11.05 3.21 7.44
N ASN A 15 10.52 4.43 7.40
CA ASN A 15 11.18 5.59 6.79
C ASN A 15 11.71 5.30 5.37
N ALA A 16 10.99 4.46 4.62
CA ALA A 16 11.35 4.14 3.25
C ALA A 16 10.95 5.29 2.31
N ASP A 17 11.81 5.59 1.35
CA ASP A 17 11.48 6.58 0.33
C ASP A 17 10.30 6.09 -0.52
N PHE A 18 9.21 6.87 -0.50
CA PHE A 18 7.98 6.50 -1.19
C PHE A 18 8.16 6.39 -2.71
N GLY A 19 9.01 7.21 -3.31
CA GLY A 19 9.30 7.18 -4.74
C GLY A 19 9.99 5.88 -5.14
N TRP A 20 11.04 5.50 -4.41
CA TRP A 20 11.71 4.22 -4.60
C TRP A 20 10.81 3.02 -4.34
N MET A 21 9.99 3.08 -3.29
CA MET A 21 9.05 1.99 -2.99
C MET A 21 8.05 1.79 -4.13
N ILE A 22 7.50 2.87 -4.69
CA ILE A 22 6.58 2.78 -5.82
C ILE A 22 7.29 2.22 -7.05
N LEU A 23 8.51 2.68 -7.35
CA LEU A 23 9.28 2.23 -8.51
C LEU A 23 9.64 0.75 -8.41
N ILE A 24 10.25 0.33 -7.30
CA ILE A 24 10.63 -1.06 -7.04
C ILE A 24 9.37 -1.94 -6.97
N GLY A 25 8.33 -1.46 -6.29
CA GLY A 25 7.04 -2.16 -6.20
C GLY A 25 6.40 -2.36 -7.57
N LEU A 26 6.47 -1.38 -8.48
CA LEU A 26 5.95 -1.53 -9.84
C LEU A 26 6.76 -2.56 -10.62
N CYS A 27 8.10 -2.50 -10.53
CA CYS A 27 8.99 -3.48 -11.14
C CYS A 27 8.74 -4.90 -10.61
N ALA A 28 8.43 -5.07 -9.32
CA ALA A 28 8.10 -6.36 -8.72
C ALA A 28 6.66 -6.81 -9.03
N ALA A 29 5.72 -5.88 -9.14
CA ALA A 29 4.31 -6.16 -9.41
C ALA A 29 4.09 -6.74 -10.80
N ILE A 30 4.83 -6.29 -11.82
CA ILE A 30 4.62 -6.74 -13.20
C ILE A 30 4.90 -8.26 -13.34
N PRO A 31 6.07 -8.78 -12.93
CA PRO A 31 6.32 -10.23 -12.90
C PRO A 31 5.31 -10.97 -12.02
N GLY A 32 5.02 -10.44 -10.82
CA GLY A 32 4.08 -11.06 -9.90
C GLY A 32 2.66 -11.20 -10.49
N MET A 33 2.18 -10.16 -11.17
CA MET A 33 0.88 -10.16 -11.86
C MET A 33 0.85 -11.18 -13.01
N ILE A 34 1.93 -11.28 -13.80
CA ILE A 34 2.00 -12.22 -14.92
C ILE A 34 2.00 -13.68 -14.41
N ILE A 35 2.75 -13.95 -13.35
CA ILE A 35 2.85 -15.29 -12.76
C ILE A 35 1.56 -15.69 -12.04
N ALA A 36 1.04 -14.83 -11.15
CA ALA A 36 -0.13 -15.14 -10.34
C ALA A 36 -1.45 -15.00 -11.09
N GLY A 37 -1.52 -14.12 -12.10
CA GLY A 37 -2.74 -13.86 -12.88
C GLY A 37 -2.88 -14.85 -14.04
N PRO A 38 -2.41 -14.51 -15.26
CA PRO A 38 -2.62 -15.36 -16.43
C PRO A 38 -2.04 -16.77 -16.31
N LEU A 39 -0.81 -16.91 -15.79
CA LEU A 39 -0.13 -18.21 -15.76
C LEU A 39 -0.76 -19.16 -14.74
N TRP A 40 -0.86 -18.74 -13.48
CA TRP A 40 -1.48 -19.57 -12.43
C TRP A 40 -2.98 -19.73 -12.63
N GLY A 41 -3.68 -18.67 -13.04
CA GLY A 41 -5.12 -18.69 -13.32
C GLY A 41 -5.47 -19.69 -14.42
N ASN A 42 -4.74 -19.71 -15.53
CA ASN A 42 -4.95 -20.68 -16.62
C ASN A 42 -4.59 -22.13 -16.23
N PHE A 43 -3.74 -22.30 -15.21
CA PHE A 43 -3.39 -23.61 -14.69
C PHE A 43 -4.50 -24.14 -13.76
N ILE A 44 -4.93 -23.35 -12.79
CA ILE A 44 -5.91 -23.77 -11.78
C ILE A 44 -7.32 -23.90 -12.35
N SER A 45 -7.66 -23.10 -13.37
CA SER A 45 -8.97 -23.17 -14.05
C SER A 45 -9.24 -24.51 -14.71
N ARG A 46 -8.19 -25.31 -14.98
CA ARG A 46 -8.32 -26.68 -15.50
C ARG A 46 -8.67 -27.71 -14.42
N TYR A 47 -8.47 -27.38 -13.15
CA TYR A 47 -8.65 -28.30 -12.02
C TYR A 47 -9.81 -27.90 -11.10
N VAL A 48 -10.27 -26.65 -11.14
CA VAL A 48 -11.31 -26.13 -10.26
C VAL A 48 -12.39 -25.45 -11.09
N GLU A 49 -13.52 -26.14 -11.28
CA GLU A 49 -14.77 -25.51 -11.71
C GLU A 49 -15.40 -24.83 -10.50
N LEU A 50 -15.27 -23.50 -10.42
CA LEU A 50 -16.02 -22.71 -9.46
C LEU A 50 -17.47 -22.64 -9.95
N HIS A 51 -18.35 -23.46 -9.36
CA HIS A 51 -19.78 -23.17 -9.39
C HIS A 51 -20.02 -21.90 -8.59
N ILE A 52 -20.20 -20.79 -9.30
CA ILE A 52 -20.60 -19.51 -8.72
C ILE A 52 -22.03 -19.71 -8.20
N PRO A 53 -22.29 -19.62 -6.89
CA PRO A 53 -23.65 -19.69 -6.37
C PRO A 53 -24.49 -18.57 -7.00
N ASP A 54 -25.74 -18.86 -7.40
CA ASP A 54 -26.64 -17.88 -8.04
C ASP A 54 -26.91 -16.62 -7.18
N ASP A 55 -26.59 -16.69 -5.88
CA ASP A 55 -26.68 -15.58 -4.91
C ASP A 55 -25.55 -14.52 -5.07
N ILE A 56 -24.56 -14.80 -5.92
CA ILE A 56 -23.58 -13.82 -6.43
C ILE A 56 -23.98 -13.42 -7.85
N SER A 57 -25.27 -13.15 -8.06
CA SER A 57 -25.71 -12.45 -9.27
C SER A 57 -24.88 -11.18 -9.40
N GLU A 58 -24.16 -11.04 -10.53
CA GLU A 58 -23.41 -9.83 -10.84
C GLU A 58 -24.30 -8.64 -10.50
N PRO A 59 -23.81 -7.64 -9.71
CA PRO A 59 -24.62 -6.48 -9.44
C PRO A 59 -25.01 -5.95 -10.81
N HIS A 60 -26.31 -5.98 -11.13
CA HIS A 60 -26.81 -5.46 -12.39
C HIS A 60 -26.31 -4.02 -12.47
N LEU A 61 -25.20 -3.83 -13.20
CA LEU A 61 -24.66 -2.54 -13.51
C LEU A 61 -25.72 -1.95 -14.42
N GLY A 62 -26.69 -1.27 -13.83
CA GLY A 62 -27.67 -0.49 -14.58
C GLY A 62 -26.89 0.37 -15.56
N GLU A 63 -27.53 0.72 -16.68
CA GLU A 63 -26.99 1.53 -17.78
C GLU A 63 -26.62 2.98 -17.36
N GLY A 64 -26.09 3.18 -16.16
CA GLY A 64 -25.46 4.42 -15.74
C GLY A 64 -24.21 4.66 -16.56
N LYS A 65 -24.04 5.92 -16.99
CA LYS A 65 -22.86 6.40 -17.72
C LYS A 65 -21.59 6.04 -16.98
N MET A 66 -20.92 4.98 -17.43
CA MET A 66 -19.61 4.60 -16.91
C MET A 66 -18.64 5.76 -17.13
N PRO A 67 -17.81 6.12 -16.13
CA PRO A 67 -16.77 7.11 -16.34
C PRO A 67 -15.88 6.69 -17.50
N SER A 68 -15.48 7.65 -18.34
CA SER A 68 -14.63 7.34 -19.49
C SER A 68 -13.33 6.69 -19.00
N PHE A 69 -12.83 5.71 -19.75
CA PHE A 69 -11.58 5.01 -19.42
C PHE A 69 -10.43 5.97 -19.10
N GLY A 70 -10.31 7.06 -19.87
CA GLY A 70 -9.30 8.09 -19.64
C GLY A 70 -9.46 8.84 -18.31
N PHE A 71 -10.69 9.07 -17.85
CA PHE A 71 -10.94 9.70 -16.56
C PHE A 71 -10.58 8.75 -15.40
N SER A 72 -11.00 7.48 -15.47
CA SER A 72 -10.62 6.46 -14.48
C SER A 72 -9.11 6.25 -14.43
N LEU A 73 -8.44 6.20 -15.59
CA LEU A 73 -6.99 6.10 -15.69
C LEU A 73 -6.31 7.34 -15.11
N SER A 74 -6.84 8.54 -15.37
CA SER A 74 -6.30 9.79 -14.81
C SER A 74 -6.38 9.82 -13.28
N LEU A 75 -7.45 9.30 -12.67
CA LEU A 75 -7.59 9.23 -11.21
C LEU A 75 -6.56 8.32 -10.56
N ILE A 76 -6.18 7.23 -11.23
CA ILE A 76 -5.14 6.30 -10.75
C ILE A 76 -3.75 6.91 -10.95
N LEU A 77 -3.50 7.57 -12.08
CA LEU A 77 -2.22 8.19 -12.42
C LEU A 77 -1.95 9.46 -11.62
N LEU A 78 -2.97 10.24 -11.26
CA LEU A 78 -2.82 11.52 -10.58
C LEU A 78 -1.98 11.42 -9.28
N PRO A 79 -2.32 10.58 -8.29
CA PRO A 79 -1.52 10.47 -7.08
C PRO A 79 -0.11 9.97 -7.37
N LEU A 80 0.06 9.07 -8.35
CA LEU A 80 1.36 8.56 -8.76
C LEU A 80 2.26 9.65 -9.34
N VAL A 81 1.71 10.50 -10.21
CA VAL A 81 2.41 11.63 -10.81
C VAL A 81 2.76 12.69 -9.77
N LEU A 82 1.85 13.00 -8.84
CA LEU A 82 2.12 13.96 -7.76
C LEU A 82 3.26 13.49 -6.85
N VAL A 83 3.28 12.22 -6.47
CA VAL A 83 4.37 11.66 -5.66
C VAL A 83 5.69 11.62 -6.44
N GLY A 84 5.65 11.22 -7.72
CA GLY A 84 6.83 11.22 -8.59
C GLY A 84 7.41 12.62 -8.82
N LEU A 85 6.56 13.65 -8.88
CA LEU A 85 6.99 15.05 -8.97
C LEU A 85 7.85 15.47 -7.77
N LYS A 86 7.51 15.05 -6.54
CA LYS A 86 8.38 15.27 -5.36
C LYS A 86 9.75 14.62 -5.56
N THR A 87 9.79 13.35 -5.98
CA THR A 87 11.06 12.62 -6.14
C THR A 87 11.98 13.27 -7.18
N ILE A 88 11.41 13.79 -8.28
CA ILE A 88 12.18 14.50 -9.30
C ILE A 88 12.56 15.91 -8.80
N ALA A 89 11.63 16.66 -8.21
CA ALA A 89 11.89 18.02 -7.72
C ALA A 89 12.97 18.06 -6.64
N ALA A 90 13.00 17.06 -5.74
CA ALA A 90 14.03 16.92 -4.72
C ALA A 90 15.45 16.75 -5.30
N ARG A 91 15.58 16.39 -6.58
CA ARG A 91 16.89 16.27 -7.25
C ARG A 91 17.37 17.57 -7.90
N PHE A 92 16.46 18.46 -8.28
CA PHE A 92 16.76 19.67 -9.05
C PHE A 92 16.66 20.97 -8.24
N VAL A 93 16.02 20.92 -7.07
CA VAL A 93 15.80 22.10 -6.22
C VAL A 93 16.62 21.99 -4.93
N PRO A 94 17.35 23.03 -4.51
CA PRO A 94 18.07 23.03 -3.23
C PRO A 94 17.11 22.84 -2.05
N GLU A 95 17.53 21.99 -1.11
CA GLU A 95 16.85 21.77 0.17
C GLU A 95 16.67 23.12 0.90
N GLY A 96 15.44 23.40 1.36
CA GLY A 96 15.10 24.62 2.11
C GLY A 96 14.65 25.84 1.28
N SER A 97 14.50 25.72 -0.04
CA SER A 97 13.83 26.76 -0.83
C SER A 97 12.30 26.67 -0.69
N THR A 98 11.58 27.80 -0.77
CA THR A 98 10.10 27.81 -0.70
C THR A 98 9.47 26.91 -1.78
N ALA A 99 10.10 26.78 -2.95
CA ALA A 99 9.63 25.87 -3.99
C ALA A 99 9.74 24.39 -3.55
N TYR A 100 10.83 24.02 -2.88
CA TYR A 100 11.03 22.66 -2.36
C TYR A 100 9.94 22.27 -1.35
N GLU A 101 9.59 23.16 -0.42
CA GLU A 101 8.53 22.91 0.58
C GLU A 101 7.16 22.67 -0.07
N TRP A 102 6.81 23.44 -1.11
CA TRP A 102 5.57 23.24 -1.86
C TRP A 102 5.56 21.91 -2.61
N PHE A 103 6.67 21.51 -3.25
CA PHE A 103 6.79 20.21 -3.91
C PHE A 103 6.76 19.05 -2.92
N GLU A 104 7.39 19.21 -1.76
CA GLU A 104 7.34 18.22 -0.69
C GLU A 104 5.93 18.05 -0.14
N PHE A 105 5.21 19.15 0.08
CA PHE A 105 3.82 19.10 0.55
C PHE A 105 2.89 18.47 -0.48
N ILE A 106 2.94 18.89 -1.75
CA ILE A 106 2.04 18.38 -2.79
C ILE A 106 2.35 16.94 -3.18
N GLY A 107 3.62 16.56 -3.22
CA GLY A 107 4.03 15.19 -3.55
C GLY A 107 4.11 14.26 -2.34
N HIS A 108 3.68 14.70 -1.15
CA HIS A 108 3.50 13.78 -0.03
C HIS A 108 2.38 12.77 -0.38
N PRO A 109 2.55 11.46 -0.16
CA PRO A 109 1.53 10.49 -0.56
C PRO A 109 0.14 10.73 0.03
N PHE A 110 0.06 11.12 1.31
CA PHE A 110 -1.22 11.48 1.93
C PHE A 110 -1.92 12.67 1.27
N THR A 111 -1.19 13.73 0.92
CA THR A 111 -1.79 14.90 0.24
C THR A 111 -2.14 14.55 -1.20
N ALA A 112 -1.31 13.79 -1.90
CA ALA A 112 -1.59 13.30 -3.25
C ALA A 112 -2.86 12.44 -3.32
N ILE A 113 -3.07 11.53 -2.36
CA ILE A 113 -4.29 10.72 -2.24
C ILE A 113 -5.50 11.61 -1.89
N LEU A 114 -5.33 12.59 -1.00
CA LEU A 114 -6.39 13.54 -0.65
C LEU A 114 -6.84 14.34 -1.87
N VAL A 115 -5.91 14.89 -2.64
CA VAL A 115 -6.20 15.63 -3.88
C VAL A 115 -6.86 14.70 -4.90
N ALA A 116 -6.35 13.48 -5.09
CA ALA A 116 -6.96 12.49 -5.96
C ALA A 116 -8.41 12.16 -5.55
N CYS A 117 -8.67 12.04 -4.24
CA CYS A 117 -10.00 11.81 -3.69
C CYS A 117 -10.93 13.01 -3.95
N LEU A 118 -10.48 14.24 -3.74
CA LEU A 118 -11.26 15.45 -4.05
C LEU A 118 -11.58 15.55 -5.55
N VAL A 119 -10.60 15.28 -6.41
CA VAL A 119 -10.78 15.24 -7.87
C VAL A 119 -11.75 14.12 -8.26
N ALA A 120 -11.71 12.97 -7.59
CA ALA A 120 -12.66 11.88 -7.81
C ALA A 120 -14.08 12.28 -7.41
N ILE A 121 -14.27 12.86 -6.22
CA ILE A 121 -15.58 13.31 -5.74
C ILE A 121 -16.13 14.38 -6.69
N TYR A 122 -15.36 15.41 -7.01
CA TYR A 122 -15.82 16.49 -7.88
C TYR A 122 -16.03 16.01 -9.33
N GLY A 123 -15.08 15.26 -9.88
CA GLY A 123 -15.11 14.80 -11.26
C GLY A 123 -16.16 13.73 -11.55
N LEU A 124 -16.38 12.79 -10.61
CA LEU A 124 -17.43 11.77 -10.75
C LEU A 124 -18.80 12.30 -10.37
N ALA A 125 -18.94 12.94 -9.20
CA ALA A 125 -20.26 13.37 -8.72
C ALA A 125 -20.85 14.46 -9.63
N MET A 126 -20.03 15.42 -10.08
CA MET A 126 -20.52 16.51 -10.91
C MET A 126 -20.79 16.08 -12.36
N ARG A 127 -19.95 15.23 -12.97
CA ARG A 127 -20.20 14.72 -14.35
C ARG A 127 -21.33 13.71 -14.42
N GLN A 128 -21.59 12.96 -13.35
CA GLN A 128 -22.72 12.02 -13.28
C GLN A 128 -24.00 12.67 -12.73
N GLY A 129 -23.96 13.95 -12.33
CA GLY A 129 -25.13 14.67 -11.80
C GLY A 129 -25.66 14.07 -10.50
N MET A 130 -24.77 13.48 -9.69
CA MET A 130 -25.17 12.76 -8.48
C MET A 130 -25.67 13.74 -7.40
N PRO A 131 -26.82 13.46 -6.74
CA PRO A 131 -27.30 14.31 -5.66
C PRO A 131 -26.33 14.29 -4.48
N LYS A 132 -26.19 15.43 -3.79
CA LYS A 132 -25.25 15.61 -2.66
C LYS A 132 -25.46 14.57 -1.56
N ASP A 133 -26.71 14.19 -1.30
CA ASP A 133 -27.05 13.22 -0.26
C ASP A 133 -26.46 11.84 -0.56
N LYS A 134 -26.49 11.42 -1.83
CA LYS A 134 -25.90 10.15 -2.27
C LYS A 134 -24.37 10.18 -2.21
N VAL A 135 -23.74 11.32 -2.51
CA VAL A 135 -22.29 11.49 -2.34
C VAL A 135 -21.91 11.37 -0.87
N MET A 136 -22.67 12.01 0.02
CA MET A 136 -22.46 11.94 1.47
C MET A 136 -22.65 10.53 2.01
N GLU A 137 -23.68 9.81 1.54
CA GLU A 137 -23.92 8.40 1.88
C GLU A 137 -22.73 7.52 1.49
N ILE A 138 -22.22 7.64 0.25
CA ILE A 138 -21.05 6.89 -0.23
C ILE A 138 -19.81 7.19 0.61
N CYS A 139 -19.55 8.48 0.89
CA CYS A 139 -18.47 8.89 1.78
C CYS A 139 -18.63 8.30 3.18
N GLY A 140 -19.85 8.25 3.71
CA GLY A 140 -20.19 7.62 4.98
C GLY A 140 -19.89 6.12 4.99
N HIS A 141 -20.27 5.38 3.95
CA HIS A 141 -19.94 3.97 3.82
C HIS A 141 -18.44 3.71 3.72
N ALA A 142 -17.67 4.61 3.10
CA ALA A 142 -16.21 4.50 3.02
C ALA A 142 -15.52 4.68 4.39
N LEU A 143 -16.15 5.35 5.36
CA LEU A 143 -15.59 5.51 6.71
C LEU A 143 -15.56 4.19 7.50
N GLN A 144 -16.49 3.26 7.25
CA GLN A 144 -16.52 1.97 7.96
C GLN A 144 -15.25 1.14 7.73
N PRO A 145 -14.82 0.84 6.49
CA PRO A 145 -13.56 0.14 6.26
C PRO A 145 -12.34 0.98 6.67
N ALA A 146 -12.40 2.31 6.50
CA ALA A 146 -11.33 3.20 6.95
C ALA A 146 -11.11 3.15 8.47
N GLY A 147 -12.19 3.09 9.26
CA GLY A 147 -12.15 2.99 10.71
C GLY A 147 -11.50 1.68 11.18
N ILE A 148 -11.84 0.55 10.57
CA ILE A 148 -11.19 -0.75 10.86
C ILE A 148 -9.69 -0.67 10.57
N ILE A 149 -9.32 -0.10 9.42
CA ILE A 149 -7.91 0.09 9.07
C ILE A 149 -7.22 0.96 10.12
N LEU A 150 -7.81 2.08 10.54
CA LEU A 150 -7.24 2.96 11.55
C LEU A 150 -7.05 2.27 12.92
N LEU A 151 -8.01 1.44 13.35
CA LEU A 151 -7.91 0.66 14.59
C LEU A 151 -6.78 -0.37 14.52
N VAL A 152 -6.67 -1.12 13.41
CA VAL A 152 -5.60 -2.11 13.21
C VAL A 152 -4.24 -1.43 13.17
N ILE A 153 -4.16 -0.25 12.54
CA ILE A 153 -2.94 0.57 12.49
C ILE A 153 -2.51 0.99 13.89
N GLY A 154 -3.45 1.53 14.69
CA GLY A 154 -3.17 1.93 16.07
C GLY A 154 -2.70 0.75 16.92
N ALA A 155 -3.38 -0.40 16.81
CA ALA A 155 -3.00 -1.62 17.50
C ALA A 155 -1.61 -2.14 17.07
N GLY A 156 -1.31 -2.13 15.77
CA GLY A 156 -0.01 -2.52 15.24
C GLY A 156 1.13 -1.62 15.73
N GLY A 157 0.89 -0.31 15.85
CA GLY A 157 1.85 0.64 16.42
C GLY A 157 2.18 0.38 17.89
N VAL A 158 1.17 0.09 18.71
CA VAL A 158 1.38 -0.30 20.12
C VAL A 158 2.08 -1.65 20.22
N PHE A 159 1.69 -2.63 19.39
CA PHE A 159 2.33 -3.94 19.34
C PHE A 159 3.80 -3.86 18.97
N LYS A 160 4.17 -3.00 18.00
CA LYS A 160 5.57 -2.69 17.68
C LYS A 160 6.31 -2.24 18.94
N GLN A 161 5.78 -1.27 19.69
CA GLN A 161 6.48 -0.77 20.88
C GLN A 161 6.64 -1.83 21.96
N VAL A 162 5.62 -2.68 22.18
CA VAL A 162 5.74 -3.81 23.10
C VAL A 162 6.86 -4.78 22.68
N LEU A 163 7.04 -5.03 21.38
CA LEU A 163 8.15 -5.87 20.87
C LEU A 163 9.53 -5.23 21.05
N VAL A 164 9.63 -3.92 20.90
CA VAL A 164 10.86 -3.15 21.14
C VAL A 164 11.20 -3.18 22.63
N ASP A 165 10.23 -2.84 23.49
CA ASP A 165 10.41 -2.74 24.94
C ASP A 165 10.69 -4.10 25.60
N SER A 166 10.11 -5.19 25.06
CA SER A 166 10.33 -6.55 25.56
C SER A 166 11.67 -7.17 25.15
N GLY A 167 12.43 -6.52 24.25
CA GLY A 167 13.69 -7.07 23.72
C GLY A 167 13.52 -8.28 22.79
N VAL A 168 12.28 -8.64 22.43
CA VAL A 168 11.98 -9.73 21.49
C VAL A 168 12.51 -9.41 20.09
N GLY A 169 12.45 -8.13 19.68
CA GLY A 169 12.96 -7.68 18.39
C GLY A 169 14.45 -8.01 18.17
N PRO A 170 15.36 -7.55 19.06
CA PRO A 170 16.79 -7.91 19.01
C PRO A 170 17.04 -9.42 19.04
N ALA A 171 16.36 -10.17 19.91
CA ALA A 171 16.53 -11.62 20.01
C ALA A 171 16.13 -12.36 18.72
N LEU A 172 15.05 -11.93 18.07
CA LEU A 172 14.65 -12.46 16.76
C LEU A 172 15.68 -12.09 15.69
N GLY A 173 16.22 -10.87 15.72
CA GLY A 173 17.27 -10.41 14.82
C GLY A 173 18.56 -11.21 14.92
N GLU A 174 19.02 -11.51 16.14
CA GLU A 174 20.19 -12.36 16.38
C GLU A 174 19.95 -13.81 15.91
N ALA A 175 18.78 -14.37 16.18
CA ALA A 175 18.44 -15.73 15.73
C ALA A 175 18.42 -15.85 14.20
N LEU A 176 17.94 -14.81 13.52
CA LEU A 176 17.83 -14.77 12.06
C LEU A 176 19.16 -14.46 11.38
N THR A 177 19.96 -13.54 11.92
CA THR A 177 21.31 -13.22 11.43
C THR A 177 22.29 -14.38 11.68
N GLY A 178 22.15 -15.10 12.79
CA GLY A 178 22.92 -16.32 13.09
C GLY A 178 22.69 -17.47 12.10
N MET A 179 21.57 -17.45 11.36
CA MET A 179 21.25 -18.44 10.33
C MET A 179 21.91 -18.14 8.97
N GLY A 180 22.56 -16.98 8.82
CA GLY A 180 23.23 -16.56 7.57
C GLY A 180 22.28 -16.27 6.40
N LEU A 181 20.96 -16.20 6.65
CA LEU A 181 19.96 -15.92 5.63
C LEU A 181 19.98 -14.44 5.23
N PRO A 182 19.88 -14.11 3.93
CA PRO A 182 19.67 -12.75 3.48
C PRO A 182 18.41 -12.15 4.13
N ILE A 183 18.55 -10.98 4.74
CA ILE A 183 17.47 -10.29 5.47
C ILE A 183 16.19 -10.15 4.63
N ALA A 184 16.31 -9.93 3.31
CA ALA A 184 15.17 -9.83 2.40
C ALA A 184 14.31 -11.11 2.36
N ILE A 185 14.96 -12.28 2.35
CA ILE A 185 14.28 -13.58 2.37
C ILE A 185 13.59 -13.77 3.72
N THR A 186 14.27 -13.39 4.79
CA THR A 186 13.73 -13.45 6.15
C THR A 186 12.47 -12.59 6.31
N CYS A 187 12.50 -11.35 5.84
CA CYS A 187 11.33 -10.46 5.83
C CYS A 187 10.17 -11.09 5.05
N PHE A 188 10.45 -11.65 3.88
CA PHE A 188 9.45 -12.29 3.02
C PHE A 188 8.83 -13.53 3.67
N VAL A 189 9.63 -14.43 4.22
CA VAL A 189 9.15 -15.65 4.88
C VAL A 189 8.32 -15.32 6.12
N LEU A 190 8.77 -14.35 6.92
CA LEU A 190 8.04 -13.92 8.10
C LEU A 190 6.70 -13.27 7.71
N ALA A 191 6.72 -12.35 6.75
CA ALA A 191 5.51 -11.72 6.25
C ALA A 191 4.53 -12.75 5.66
N ALA A 192 5.03 -13.72 4.90
CA ALA A 192 4.22 -14.82 4.35
C ALA A 192 3.61 -15.70 5.45
N ALA A 193 4.40 -16.08 6.47
CA ALA A 193 3.89 -16.88 7.59
C ALA A 193 2.78 -16.13 8.35
N VAL A 194 3.01 -14.86 8.67
CA VAL A 194 2.01 -14.00 9.32
C VAL A 194 0.77 -13.85 8.43
N ARG A 195 0.94 -13.70 7.11
CA ARG A 195 -0.15 -13.60 6.13
C ARG A 195 -1.01 -14.85 6.08
N ILE A 196 -0.39 -16.03 6.14
CA ILE A 196 -1.08 -17.33 6.16
C ILE A 196 -1.89 -17.47 7.45
N ILE A 197 -1.32 -17.09 8.60
CA ILE A 197 -1.99 -17.20 9.90
C ILE A 197 -3.16 -16.22 10.01
N GLN A 198 -2.97 -14.96 9.57
CA GLN A 198 -3.94 -13.89 9.81
C GLN A 198 -5.00 -13.73 8.73
N GLY A 199 -4.80 -14.25 7.52
CA GLY A 199 -5.79 -14.20 6.45
C GLY A 199 -6.07 -12.81 5.84
N SER A 200 -5.70 -11.70 6.49
CA SER A 200 -5.75 -10.33 5.95
C SER A 200 -4.38 -9.77 5.56
N ALA A 201 -4.28 -9.14 4.37
CA ALA A 201 -3.03 -8.55 3.89
C ALA A 201 -2.60 -7.34 4.73
N THR A 202 -3.56 -6.48 5.06
CA THR A 202 -3.32 -5.24 5.82
C THR A 202 -2.81 -5.54 7.23
N VAL A 203 -3.44 -6.48 7.94
CA VAL A 203 -3.05 -6.83 9.32
C VAL A 203 -1.69 -7.53 9.34
N ALA A 204 -1.46 -8.41 8.37
CA ALA A 204 -0.22 -9.17 8.27
C ALA A 204 0.97 -8.26 7.99
N CYS A 205 0.82 -7.33 7.06
CA CYS A 205 1.80 -6.32 6.72
C CYS A 205 2.21 -5.50 7.95
N LEU A 206 1.26 -5.00 8.75
CA LEU A 206 1.55 -4.19 9.93
C LEU A 206 2.20 -5.00 11.07
N THR A 207 1.78 -6.26 11.22
CA THR A 207 2.38 -7.16 12.20
C THR A 207 3.81 -7.51 11.81
N ALA A 208 4.05 -7.85 10.54
CA ALA A 208 5.37 -8.17 10.02
C ALA A 208 6.32 -6.99 10.15
N VAL A 209 5.86 -5.78 9.85
CA VAL A 209 6.62 -4.54 10.09
C VAL A 209 7.01 -4.40 11.56
N GLY A 210 6.07 -4.61 12.49
CA GLY A 210 6.36 -4.54 13.92
C GLY A 210 7.43 -5.54 14.38
N LEU A 211 7.49 -6.72 13.76
CA LEU A 211 8.48 -7.76 14.06
C LEU A 211 9.85 -7.50 13.42
N VAL A 212 9.85 -6.97 12.20
CA VAL A 212 11.07 -6.82 11.38
C VAL A 212 11.79 -5.51 11.68
N MET A 213 11.07 -4.44 12.04
CA MET A 213 11.68 -3.12 12.22
C MET A 213 12.82 -3.09 13.24
N PRO A 214 12.69 -3.71 14.44
CA PRO A 214 13.78 -3.72 15.43
C PRO A 214 15.03 -4.44 14.94
N VAL A 215 14.88 -5.36 13.96
CA VAL A 215 15.99 -6.09 13.34
C VAL A 215 16.67 -5.24 12.27
N ILE A 216 15.88 -4.56 11.44
CA ILE A 216 16.38 -3.72 10.34
C ILE A 216 17.08 -2.46 10.87
N GLU A 217 16.60 -1.87 11.96
CA GLU A 217 17.19 -0.65 12.55
C GLU A 217 18.65 -0.86 12.96
N GLN A 218 19.05 -2.08 13.32
CA GLN A 218 20.44 -2.41 13.66
C GLN A 218 21.36 -2.48 12.43
N LEU A 219 20.79 -2.73 11.25
CA LEU A 219 21.53 -2.99 10.00
C LEU A 219 21.81 -1.71 9.18
N ASN A 220 21.32 -0.55 9.63
CA ASN A 220 21.57 0.79 9.02
C ASN A 220 21.36 0.84 7.49
N TYR A 221 20.33 0.16 6.98
CA TYR A 221 19.99 0.23 5.56
C TYR A 221 19.45 1.62 5.18
N SER A 222 19.77 2.08 3.97
CA SER A 222 19.38 3.42 3.50
C SER A 222 18.58 3.39 2.20
N GLY A 223 17.69 4.37 2.05
CA GLY A 223 16.98 4.70 0.81
C GLY A 223 16.37 3.49 0.09
N ALA A 224 16.95 3.15 -1.06
CA ALA A 224 16.46 2.08 -1.94
C ALA A 224 16.48 0.68 -1.30
N GLN A 225 17.39 0.41 -0.35
CA GLN A 225 17.45 -0.88 0.35
C GLN A 225 16.25 -1.04 1.29
N MET A 226 15.91 0.03 2.03
CA MET A 226 14.72 0.05 2.88
C MET A 226 13.45 -0.12 2.05
N ALA A 227 13.37 0.55 0.90
CA ALA A 227 12.26 0.39 -0.05
C ALA A 227 12.17 -1.03 -0.64
N ALA A 228 13.29 -1.71 -0.89
CA ALA A 228 13.26 -3.10 -1.35
C ALA A 228 12.76 -4.05 -0.25
N LEU A 229 13.23 -3.88 0.98
CA LEU A 229 12.77 -4.68 2.13
C LEU A 229 11.29 -4.45 2.43
N SER A 230 10.82 -3.21 2.25
CA SER A 230 9.43 -2.84 2.42
C SER A 230 8.51 -3.50 1.39
N ILE A 231 9.02 -3.85 0.20
CA ILE A 231 8.31 -4.62 -0.83
C ILE A 231 8.37 -6.13 -0.58
N CYS A 232 9.38 -6.62 0.13
CA CYS A 232 9.44 -8.01 0.57
C CYS A 232 8.41 -8.35 1.64
N ILE A 233 7.92 -7.35 2.39
CA ILE A 233 6.92 -7.48 3.45
C ILE A 233 5.50 -7.31 2.88
#